data_AF-A0A0D3KEA3-F1
#
_entry.id   AF-A0A0D3KEA3-F1
#
_cell.length_a   1.000
_cell.length_b   1.000
_cell.length_c   1.000
_cell.angle_alpha   90.00
_cell.angle_beta   90.00
_cell.angle_gamma   90.00
#
_symmetry.space_group_name_H-M   'P 1'
#
loop_
_entity.id
_entity.type
_entity.pdbx_description
1 polymer ?
#
loop_
_entity_poly.entity_id
_entity_poly.type
_entity_poly.pdbx_seq_one_letter_code
_entity_poly.pdbx_strand_id
1 'polypeptide(L)'
;MSPHGHGSDDDEAAVTAISNEEWCSWLHAELRACPAYATHGALLDECCAIAARWRTRFWGRKALWNRMRRGSRLAKELAEAAPVLERARLEAQSVKLEGGARVVVIDLCSGFGYMAMFLSELLPPDKVERIVLVDKAWARHGVERRPHHIDPAHISDPGWPIRLSTSHADLKTPSDRRSLLRAF
;
A
#
# COMPACT_ATOMS: atom_id res chain seq x y z
N MET A 1 30.49 -2.36 -2.04
CA MET A 1 29.66 -3.58 -2.15
C MET A 1 28.75 -3.60 -0.93
N SER A 2 27.49 -3.21 -1.09
CA SER A 2 26.52 -3.21 0.01
C SER A 2 25.96 -4.63 0.20
N PRO A 3 25.94 -5.18 1.42
CA PRO A 3 25.40 -6.51 1.64
C PRO A 3 23.87 -6.44 1.65
N HIS A 4 23.24 -7.27 0.81
CA HIS A 4 21.81 -7.52 0.79
C HIS A 4 21.39 -8.20 2.09
N GLY A 5 20.65 -7.48 2.94
CA GLY A 5 20.03 -8.02 4.15
C GLY A 5 19.07 -9.15 3.80
N HIS A 6 19.50 -10.38 4.06
CA HIS A 6 18.62 -11.54 4.20
C HIS A 6 17.77 -11.30 5.45
N GLY A 7 16.45 -11.18 5.30
CA GLY A 7 15.55 -11.22 6.45
C GLY A 7 15.60 -12.63 7.04
N SER A 8 16.32 -12.78 8.15
CA SER A 8 16.44 -14.01 8.94
C SER A 8 15.20 -14.21 9.83
N ASP A 9 14.97 -15.45 10.24
CA ASP A 9 13.89 -15.87 11.15
C ASP A 9 13.92 -15.16 12.52
N ASP A 10 14.98 -14.41 12.82
CA ASP A 10 15.10 -13.52 14.00
C ASP A 10 14.04 -12.41 14.02
N ASP A 11 13.51 -12.04 12.85
CA ASP A 11 12.50 -10.98 12.67
C ASP A 11 11.11 -11.38 13.21
N GLU A 12 10.89 -12.66 13.54
CA GLU A 12 9.61 -13.19 14.03
C GLU A 12 9.53 -13.24 15.57
N ALA A 13 10.64 -13.52 16.25
CA ALA A 13 10.71 -13.55 17.72
C ALA A 13 10.74 -12.14 18.33
N ALA A 14 11.46 -11.19 17.72
CA ALA A 14 11.64 -9.82 18.23
C ALA A 14 10.33 -8.97 18.22
N VAL A 15 9.34 -9.35 17.43
CA VAL A 15 8.07 -8.60 17.21
C VAL A 15 7.20 -8.55 18.44
N THR A 16 7.29 -9.58 19.27
CA THR A 16 6.47 -9.68 20.48
C THR A 16 6.96 -8.75 21.60
N ALA A 17 8.18 -8.21 21.47
CA ALA A 17 8.81 -7.40 22.50
C ALA A 17 8.61 -5.88 22.30
N ILE A 18 8.55 -5.38 21.06
CA ILE A 18 8.45 -3.93 20.81
C ILE A 18 7.02 -3.43 21.00
N SER A 19 6.83 -2.37 21.78
CA SER A 19 5.54 -1.71 21.96
C SER A 19 5.07 -1.03 20.67
N ASN A 20 3.78 -0.64 20.61
CA ASN A 20 3.27 0.15 19.49
C ASN A 20 4.00 1.50 19.36
N GLU A 21 4.28 2.13 20.50
CA GLU A 21 4.95 3.42 20.61
C GLU A 21 6.39 3.34 20.12
N GLU A 22 7.15 2.31 20.51
CA GLU A 22 8.53 2.10 20.09
C GLU A 22 8.64 1.92 18.58
N TRP A 23 7.74 1.14 17.98
CA TRP A 23 7.73 0.94 16.53
C TRP A 23 7.29 2.18 15.76
N CYS A 24 6.30 2.94 16.26
CA CYS A 24 5.92 4.20 15.65
C CYS A 24 7.09 5.19 15.68
N SER A 25 7.82 5.22 16.81
CA SER A 25 9.01 6.06 16.98
C SER A 25 10.10 5.68 16.00
N TRP A 26 10.35 4.37 15.81
CA TRP A 26 11.27 3.86 14.80
C TRP A 26 10.84 4.27 13.38
N LEU A 27 9.58 4.08 13.00
CA LEU A 27 9.09 4.41 11.66
C LEU A 27 9.24 5.91 11.37
N HIS A 28 8.91 6.77 12.34
CA HIS A 28 9.15 8.21 12.22
C HIS A 28 10.63 8.54 12.04
N ALA A 29 11.53 7.88 12.79
CA ALA A 29 12.97 8.12 12.68
C ALA A 29 13.49 7.74 11.29
N GLU A 30 13.10 6.58 10.77
CA GLU A 30 13.48 6.12 9.42
C GLU A 30 13.01 7.08 8.33
N LEU A 31 11.76 7.55 8.41
CA LEU A 31 11.22 8.47 7.42
C LEU A 31 11.85 9.87 7.52
N ARG A 32 12.10 10.37 8.74
CA ARG A 32 12.79 11.67 8.92
C ARG A 32 14.21 11.68 8.38
N ALA A 33 14.87 10.51 8.34
CA ALA A 33 16.20 10.37 7.78
C ALA A 33 16.21 10.29 6.24
N CYS A 34 15.05 10.11 5.59
CA CYS A 34 14.99 9.94 4.15
C CYS A 34 14.93 11.30 3.41
N PRO A 35 15.48 11.41 2.19
CA PRO A 35 15.46 12.65 1.42
C PRO A 35 14.05 13.19 1.13
N ALA A 36 13.07 12.29 0.96
CA ALA A 36 11.68 12.66 0.66
C ALA A 36 11.02 13.45 1.82
N TYR A 37 11.52 13.34 3.04
CA TYR A 37 10.99 14.09 4.19
C TYR A 37 11.18 15.60 4.05
N ALA A 38 12.24 16.04 3.36
CA ALA A 38 12.50 17.46 3.12
C ALA A 38 11.37 18.15 2.32
N THR A 39 10.68 17.41 1.45
CA THR A 39 9.60 17.95 0.60
C THR A 39 8.21 17.46 1.00
N HIS A 40 8.10 16.27 1.61
CA HIS A 40 6.82 15.62 1.91
C HIS A 40 6.64 15.31 3.41
N GLY A 41 7.37 15.97 4.32
CA GLY A 41 7.40 15.64 5.75
C GLY A 41 6.03 15.57 6.42
N ALA A 42 5.15 16.54 6.16
CA ALA A 42 3.79 16.55 6.73
C ALA A 42 2.95 15.34 6.27
N LEU A 43 3.03 14.99 4.99
CA LEU A 43 2.37 13.81 4.44
C LEU A 43 2.94 12.51 5.04
N LEU A 44 4.26 12.44 5.21
CA LEU A 44 4.92 11.27 5.78
C LEU A 44 4.56 11.09 7.27
N ASP A 45 4.43 12.17 8.04
CA ASP A 45 3.97 12.10 9.43
C ASP A 45 2.50 11.63 9.51
N GLU A 46 1.62 12.06 8.60
CA GLU A 46 0.25 11.54 8.48
C GLU A 46 0.26 10.04 8.13
N CYS A 47 1.16 9.60 7.24
CA CYS A 47 1.33 8.20 6.88
C CYS A 47 1.86 7.35 8.05
N CYS A 48 2.73 7.88 8.92
CA CYS A 48 3.10 7.20 10.16
C CYS A 48 1.88 6.93 11.04
N ALA A 49 1.02 7.94 11.22
CA ALA A 49 -0.21 7.79 12.01
C ALA A 49 -1.17 6.77 11.38
N ILE A 50 -1.27 6.72 10.05
CA ILE A 50 -1.99 5.67 9.31
C ILE A 50 -1.40 4.30 9.62
N ALA A 51 -0.08 4.14 9.50
CA ALA A 51 0.60 2.87 9.71
C ALA A 51 0.46 2.37 11.16
N ALA A 52 0.41 3.27 12.15
CA ALA A 52 0.11 2.94 13.54
C ALA A 52 -1.30 2.35 13.71
N ARG A 53 -2.29 2.90 13.00
CA ARG A 53 -3.66 2.33 12.98
C ARG A 53 -3.67 0.96 12.31
N TRP A 54 -2.91 0.76 11.24
CA TRP A 54 -2.77 -0.56 10.63
C TRP A 54 -2.16 -1.56 11.60
N ARG A 55 -1.10 -1.19 12.31
CA ARG A 55 -0.52 -2.08 13.33
C ARG A 55 -1.59 -2.54 14.32
N THR A 56 -2.39 -1.62 14.85
CA THR A 56 -3.49 -1.94 15.77
C THR A 56 -4.53 -2.86 15.12
N ARG A 57 -4.98 -2.55 13.90
CA ARG A 57 -5.99 -3.31 13.14
C ARG A 57 -5.53 -4.73 12.76
N PHE A 58 -4.25 -4.90 12.46
CA PHE A 58 -3.68 -6.18 12.02
C PHE A 58 -2.96 -6.93 13.14
N TRP A 59 -2.84 -6.37 14.34
CA TRP A 59 -2.09 -6.96 15.47
C TRP A 59 -2.55 -8.36 15.83
N GLY A 60 -3.88 -8.59 15.84
CA GLY A 60 -4.47 -9.90 16.09
C GLY A 60 -4.13 -10.96 15.03
N ARG A 61 -3.65 -10.53 13.85
CA ARG A 61 -3.18 -11.38 12.75
C ARG A 61 -1.67 -11.20 12.57
N LYS A 62 -0.89 -11.58 13.58
CA LYS A 62 0.57 -11.36 13.65
C LYS A 62 1.33 -11.76 12.39
N ALA A 63 1.02 -12.92 11.79
CA ALA A 63 1.65 -13.36 10.55
C ALA A 63 1.37 -12.42 9.36
N LEU A 64 0.15 -11.89 9.26
CA LEU A 64 -0.19 -10.89 8.25
C LEU A 64 0.55 -9.58 8.50
N TRP A 65 0.54 -9.11 9.75
CA TRP A 65 1.26 -7.91 10.15
C TRP A 65 2.76 -8.00 9.85
N ASN A 66 3.41 -9.12 10.18
CA ASN A 66 4.82 -9.36 9.91
C ASN A 66 5.15 -9.27 8.41
N ARG A 67 4.26 -9.74 7.54
CA ARG A 67 4.41 -9.58 6.09
C ARG A 67 4.30 -8.12 5.65
N MET A 68 3.35 -7.37 6.23
CA MET A 68 3.12 -5.96 5.91
C MET A 68 4.24 -5.04 6.38
N ARG A 69 4.88 -5.31 7.53
CA ARG A 69 5.96 -4.43 8.03
C ARG A 69 7.36 -4.82 7.56
N ARG A 70 7.54 -6.02 7.01
CA ARG A 70 8.81 -6.76 6.86
C ARG A 70 10.06 -5.86 6.70
N GLY A 71 10.97 -5.92 7.68
CA GLY A 71 12.20 -5.13 7.72
C GLY A 71 11.96 -3.60 7.64
N SER A 72 12.82 -2.90 6.90
CA SER A 72 12.65 -1.46 6.58
C SER A 72 11.76 -1.21 5.36
N ARG A 73 11.10 -2.25 4.82
CA ARG A 73 10.36 -2.18 3.56
C ARG A 73 9.25 -1.14 3.61
N LEU A 74 8.45 -1.13 4.67
CA LEU A 74 7.34 -0.18 4.79
C LEU A 74 7.83 1.27 4.70
N ALA A 75 8.90 1.62 5.43
CA ALA A 75 9.48 2.96 5.41
C ALA A 75 10.00 3.32 4.02
N LYS A 76 10.72 2.40 3.37
CA LYS A 76 11.24 2.59 2.02
C LYS A 76 10.13 2.82 1.00
N GLU A 77 9.15 1.92 0.94
CA GLU A 77 8.06 1.97 -0.05
C GLU A 77 7.21 3.24 0.14
N LEU A 78 7.01 3.68 1.40
CA LEU A 78 6.32 4.93 1.70
C LEU A 78 7.15 6.15 1.26
N ALA A 79 8.46 6.18 1.52
CA ALA A 79 9.33 7.27 1.09
C ALA A 79 9.38 7.40 -0.45
N GLU A 80 9.45 6.27 -1.16
CA GLU A 80 9.44 6.23 -2.63
C GLU A 80 8.07 6.64 -3.21
N ALA A 81 6.98 6.30 -2.54
CA ALA A 81 5.63 6.63 -2.98
C ALA A 81 5.19 8.07 -2.65
N ALA A 82 5.89 8.77 -1.74
CA ALA A 82 5.45 10.06 -1.21
C ALA A 82 5.07 11.12 -2.27
N PRO A 83 5.86 11.32 -3.35
CA PRO A 83 5.48 12.29 -4.39
C PRO A 83 4.19 11.91 -5.12
N VAL A 84 3.97 10.62 -5.33
CA VAL A 84 2.78 10.10 -6.03
C VAL A 84 1.55 10.17 -5.12
N LEU A 85 1.70 9.85 -3.83
CA LEU A 85 0.65 9.99 -2.83
C LEU A 85 0.16 11.44 -2.72
N GLU A 86 1.09 12.39 -2.65
CA GLU A 86 0.75 13.81 -2.61
C GLU A 86 0.00 14.25 -3.87
N ARG A 87 0.52 13.89 -5.06
CA ARG A 87 -0.12 14.27 -6.30
C ARG A 87 -1.52 13.66 -6.42
N ALA A 88 -1.67 12.38 -6.11
CA ALA A 88 -2.97 11.69 -6.15
C ALA A 88 -3.98 12.34 -5.21
N ARG A 89 -3.55 12.74 -4.00
CA ARG A 89 -4.40 13.47 -3.05
C ARG A 89 -4.87 14.81 -3.63
N LEU A 90 -3.96 15.60 -4.18
CA LEU A 90 -4.29 16.89 -4.78
C LEU A 90 -5.27 16.74 -5.96
N GLU A 91 -5.06 15.75 -6.82
CA GLU A 91 -5.94 15.48 -7.97
C GLU A 91 -7.33 15.00 -7.51
N ALA A 92 -7.40 14.07 -6.56
CA ALA A 92 -8.67 13.60 -6.02
C ALA A 92 -9.45 14.71 -5.30
N GLN A 93 -8.76 15.66 -4.68
CA GLN A 93 -9.40 16.82 -4.04
C GLN A 93 -9.88 17.84 -5.08
N SER A 94 -9.11 18.09 -6.15
CA SER A 94 -9.40 19.12 -7.14
C SER A 94 -10.44 18.68 -8.18
N VAL A 95 -10.58 17.37 -8.43
CA VAL A 95 -11.51 16.86 -9.44
C VAL A 95 -12.95 17.29 -9.13
N LYS A 96 -13.59 17.85 -10.16
CA LYS A 96 -15.01 18.19 -10.16
C LYS A 96 -15.76 17.04 -10.80
N LEU A 97 -16.65 16.44 -10.03
CA LEU A 97 -17.46 15.30 -10.44
C LEU A 97 -18.91 15.75 -10.49
N GLU A 98 -19.61 15.39 -11.56
CA GLU A 98 -21.03 15.71 -11.76
C GLU A 98 -21.89 14.47 -11.51
N GLY A 99 -23.15 14.69 -11.12
CA GLY A 99 -24.14 13.61 -11.07
C GLY A 99 -23.80 12.44 -10.14
N GLY A 100 -23.03 12.67 -9.07
CA GLY A 100 -22.63 11.62 -8.13
C GLY A 100 -21.54 10.68 -8.66
N ALA A 101 -20.87 11.03 -9.76
CA ALA A 101 -19.73 10.28 -10.26
C ALA A 101 -18.59 10.21 -9.22
N ARG A 102 -17.82 9.12 -9.27
CA ARG A 102 -16.65 8.87 -8.42
C ARG A 102 -15.48 8.38 -9.24
N VAL A 103 -14.28 8.67 -8.76
CA VAL A 103 -13.03 8.25 -9.38
C VAL A 103 -12.74 6.78 -9.06
N VAL A 104 -12.26 6.06 -10.06
CA VAL A 104 -11.59 4.77 -9.88
C VAL A 104 -10.10 4.99 -10.08
N VAL A 105 -9.30 4.67 -9.05
CA VAL A 105 -7.84 4.77 -9.14
C VAL A 105 -7.27 3.43 -9.60
N ILE A 106 -6.39 3.47 -10.60
CA ILE A 106 -5.69 2.29 -11.11
C ILE A 106 -4.21 2.38 -10.71
N ASP A 107 -3.78 1.49 -9.81
CA ASP A 107 -2.40 1.37 -9.36
C ASP A 107 -1.67 0.33 -10.21
N LEU A 108 -0.87 0.79 -11.17
CA LEU A 108 -0.14 -0.05 -12.12
C LEU A 108 1.20 -0.49 -11.53
N CYS A 109 1.55 -1.77 -11.71
CA CYS A 109 2.74 -2.38 -11.09
C CYS A 109 2.69 -2.29 -9.56
N SER A 110 1.48 -2.47 -9.00
CA SER A 110 1.18 -2.27 -7.58
C SER A 110 2.03 -3.13 -6.62
N GLY A 111 2.64 -4.22 -7.10
CA GLY A 111 3.40 -5.13 -6.25
C GLY A 111 2.57 -5.58 -5.05
N PHE A 112 3.10 -5.40 -3.82
CA PHE A 112 2.37 -5.74 -2.60
C PHE A 112 1.20 -4.78 -2.31
N GLY A 113 1.21 -3.55 -2.85
CA GLY A 113 0.10 -2.61 -2.73
C GLY A 113 0.22 -1.52 -1.67
N TYR A 114 1.43 -1.21 -1.17
CA TYR A 114 1.61 -0.18 -0.15
C TYR A 114 1.03 1.18 -0.55
N MET A 115 1.27 1.61 -1.79
CA MET A 115 0.73 2.88 -2.30
C MET A 115 -0.81 2.88 -2.27
N ALA A 116 -1.46 1.86 -2.84
CA ALA A 116 -2.92 1.73 -2.79
C ALA A 116 -3.48 1.70 -1.35
N MET A 117 -2.81 1.03 -0.42
CA MET A 117 -3.22 1.00 0.99
C MET A 117 -3.18 2.41 1.61
N PHE A 118 -2.11 3.18 1.38
CA PHE A 118 -2.04 4.56 1.86
C PHE A 118 -3.06 5.47 1.17
N LEU A 119 -3.24 5.34 -0.15
CA LEU A 119 -4.28 6.07 -0.88
C LEU A 119 -5.68 5.78 -0.34
N SER A 120 -5.96 4.54 0.09
CA SER A 120 -7.25 4.22 0.69
C SER A 120 -7.53 5.01 1.97
N GLU A 121 -6.50 5.43 2.70
CA GLU A 121 -6.64 6.17 3.96
C GLU A 121 -6.55 7.69 3.74
N LEU A 122 -5.82 8.12 2.71
CA LEU A 122 -5.55 9.54 2.44
C LEU A 122 -6.59 10.21 1.53
N LEU A 123 -7.17 9.45 0.59
CA LEU A 123 -8.07 10.01 -0.42
C LEU A 123 -9.50 10.20 0.13
N PRO A 124 -10.24 11.20 -0.38
CA PRO A 124 -11.62 11.46 0.02
C PRO A 124 -12.55 10.29 -0.40
N PRO A 125 -13.16 9.54 0.55
CA PRO A 125 -13.97 8.36 0.24
C PRO A 125 -15.30 8.70 -0.44
N ASP A 126 -15.75 9.94 -0.34
CA ASP A 126 -16.92 10.45 -1.06
C ASP A 126 -16.64 10.68 -2.55
N LYS A 127 -15.38 10.90 -2.93
CA LYS A 127 -14.97 11.13 -4.33
C LYS A 127 -14.34 9.92 -4.99
N VAL A 128 -13.76 9.00 -4.22
CA VAL A 128 -13.07 7.82 -4.76
C VAL A 128 -13.85 6.57 -4.42
N GLU A 129 -14.29 5.86 -5.46
CA GLU A 129 -15.10 4.65 -5.29
C GLU A 129 -14.25 3.45 -4.85
N ARG A 130 -13.12 3.25 -5.53
CA ARG A 130 -12.24 2.10 -5.32
C ARG A 130 -10.86 2.34 -5.89
N ILE A 131 -9.90 1.58 -5.40
CA ILE A 131 -8.53 1.50 -5.91
C ILE A 131 -8.29 0.07 -6.41
N VAL A 132 -7.81 -0.04 -7.64
CA VAL A 132 -7.54 -1.32 -8.31
C VAL A 132 -6.03 -1.51 -8.42
N LEU A 133 -5.52 -2.51 -7.70
CA LEU A 133 -4.13 -2.94 -7.71
C LEU A 133 -3.89 -3.86 -8.90
N VAL A 134 -3.13 -3.38 -9.88
CA VAL A 134 -2.83 -4.10 -11.12
C VAL A 134 -1.38 -4.59 -11.08
N ASP A 135 -1.19 -5.91 -11.16
CA ASP A 135 0.13 -6.54 -11.23
C ASP A 135 -0.02 -8.00 -11.71
N LYS A 136 1.01 -8.53 -12.39
CA LYS A 136 1.06 -9.94 -12.77
C LYS A 136 1.24 -10.88 -11.57
N ALA A 137 1.68 -10.36 -10.43
CA ALA A 137 1.87 -11.13 -9.21
C ALA A 137 0.55 -11.43 -8.48
N TRP A 138 -0.56 -10.76 -8.83
CA TRP A 138 -1.88 -11.08 -8.30
C TRP A 138 -2.47 -12.31 -8.99
N ALA A 139 -3.29 -13.09 -8.28
CA ALA A 139 -4.07 -14.14 -8.93
C ALA A 139 -5.14 -13.52 -9.87
N ARG A 140 -5.43 -14.20 -10.97
CA ARG A 140 -6.59 -13.85 -11.82
C ARG A 140 -7.88 -14.05 -11.04
N HIS A 141 -8.87 -13.18 -11.30
CA HIS A 141 -10.19 -13.32 -10.68
C HIS A 141 -10.82 -14.67 -11.03
N GLY A 142 -11.35 -15.36 -10.02
CA GLY A 142 -11.97 -16.69 -10.18
C GLY A 142 -10.98 -17.83 -10.43
N VAL A 143 -9.67 -17.59 -10.36
CA VAL A 143 -8.63 -18.62 -10.49
C VAL A 143 -8.00 -18.88 -9.13
N GLU A 144 -7.78 -20.15 -8.80
CA GLU A 144 -7.11 -20.54 -7.56
C GLU A 144 -5.70 -19.92 -7.46
N ARG A 145 -5.38 -19.41 -6.28
CA ARG A 145 -4.10 -18.74 -6.01
C ARG A 145 -2.97 -19.78 -6.00
N ARG A 146 -1.89 -19.49 -6.75
CA ARG A 146 -0.65 -20.29 -6.74
C ARG A 146 0.34 -19.74 -5.70
N PRO A 147 1.32 -20.54 -5.24
CA PRO A 147 2.27 -20.12 -4.20
C PRO A 147 3.08 -18.85 -4.52
N HIS A 148 3.36 -18.57 -5.79
CA HIS A 148 4.07 -17.36 -6.22
C HIS A 148 3.18 -16.12 -6.35
N HIS A 149 1.85 -16.28 -6.27
CA HIS A 149 0.95 -15.13 -6.25
C HIS A 149 0.93 -14.50 -4.87
N ILE A 150 0.81 -13.18 -4.85
CA ILE A 150 0.64 -12.41 -3.63
C ILE A 150 -0.69 -12.83 -2.98
N ASP A 151 -0.64 -13.08 -1.68
CA ASP A 151 -1.81 -13.31 -0.84
C ASP A 151 -2.52 -11.96 -0.58
N PRO A 152 -3.80 -11.80 -0.97
CA PRO A 152 -4.52 -10.54 -0.83
C PRO A 152 -5.07 -10.27 0.58
N ALA A 153 -4.74 -11.09 1.59
CA ALA A 153 -5.32 -10.99 2.93
C ALA A 153 -5.25 -9.59 3.58
N HIS A 154 -4.22 -8.77 3.29
CA HIS A 154 -4.12 -7.39 3.80
C HIS A 154 -5.08 -6.43 3.08
N ILE A 155 -5.27 -6.59 1.77
CA ILE A 155 -6.15 -5.72 0.97
C ILE A 155 -7.62 -6.15 0.97
N SER A 156 -7.92 -7.42 1.25
CA SER A 156 -9.30 -7.93 1.36
C SER A 156 -9.99 -7.58 2.68
N ASP A 157 -9.32 -6.83 3.56
CA ASP A 157 -9.89 -6.42 4.84
C ASP A 157 -11.05 -5.41 4.65
N PRO A 158 -12.24 -5.65 5.20
CA PRO A 158 -13.39 -4.78 4.95
C PRO A 158 -13.28 -3.38 5.58
N GLY A 159 -12.36 -3.15 6.51
CA GLY A 159 -12.20 -1.86 7.17
C GLY A 159 -11.48 -0.77 6.36
N TRP A 160 -11.18 -0.98 5.08
CA TRP A 160 -10.51 0.02 4.25
C TRP A 160 -11.48 1.17 3.93
N PRO A 161 -11.12 2.44 4.16
CA PRO A 161 -12.04 3.56 3.89
C PRO A 161 -12.46 3.66 2.42
N ILE A 162 -11.56 3.28 1.50
CA ILE A 162 -11.84 3.13 0.08
C ILE A 162 -11.57 1.68 -0.28
N ARG A 163 -12.49 1.06 -1.03
CA ARG A 163 -12.37 -0.35 -1.38
C ARG A 163 -11.11 -0.63 -2.19
N LEU A 164 -10.33 -1.62 -1.74
CA LEU A 164 -9.21 -2.17 -2.49
C LEU A 164 -9.65 -3.42 -3.27
N SER A 165 -9.13 -3.60 -4.48
CA SER A 165 -9.35 -4.78 -5.30
C SER A 165 -8.14 -5.07 -6.18
N THR A 166 -7.97 -6.30 -6.64
CA THR A 166 -6.84 -6.69 -7.50
C THR A 166 -7.29 -6.99 -8.92
N SER A 167 -6.37 -6.80 -9.86
CA SER A 167 -6.46 -7.30 -11.21
C SER A 167 -5.11 -7.86 -11.65
N HIS A 168 -5.12 -9.09 -12.14
CA HIS A 168 -3.94 -9.66 -12.79
C HIS A 168 -3.80 -9.09 -14.20
N ALA A 169 -2.67 -8.42 -14.47
CA ALA A 169 -2.27 -8.06 -15.83
C ALA A 169 -0.75 -8.04 -15.96
N ASP A 170 -0.22 -8.69 -17.00
CA ASP A 170 1.18 -8.47 -17.40
C ASP A 170 1.25 -7.29 -18.37
N LEU A 171 1.66 -6.13 -17.87
CA LEU A 171 1.75 -4.90 -18.68
C LEU A 171 2.77 -5.00 -19.83
N LYS A 172 3.66 -6.01 -19.84
CA LYS A 172 4.54 -6.29 -20.97
C LYS A 172 3.76 -6.93 -22.13
N THR A 173 2.65 -7.60 -21.84
CA THR A 173 1.79 -8.28 -22.81
C THR A 173 0.77 -7.31 -23.43
N PRO A 174 0.74 -7.14 -24.77
CA PRO A 174 -0.18 -6.21 -25.43
C PRO A 174 -1.68 -6.48 -25.22
N SER A 175 -2.09 -7.76 -25.12
CA SER A 175 -3.50 -8.12 -24.87
C SER A 175 -3.97 -7.69 -23.49
N ASP A 176 -3.11 -7.81 -22.49
CA ASP A 176 -3.42 -7.46 -21.11
C ASP A 176 -3.58 -5.94 -20.98
N ARG A 177 -2.70 -5.16 -21.64
CA ARG A 177 -2.86 -3.70 -21.73
C ARG A 177 -4.19 -3.28 -22.36
N ARG A 178 -4.58 -3.92 -23.46
CA ARG A 178 -5.88 -3.64 -24.12
C ARG A 178 -7.07 -4.02 -23.24
N SER A 179 -6.94 -5.06 -22.43
CA SER A 179 -8.02 -5.51 -21.55
C SER A 179 -8.25 -4.52 -20.41
N LEU A 180 -7.17 -3.94 -19.85
CA LEU A 180 -7.28 -2.89 -18.82
C LEU A 180 -8.05 -1.66 -19.33
N LEU A 181 -7.79 -1.22 -20.56
CA LEU A 181 -8.50 -0.08 -21.18
C LEU A 181 -10.00 -0.29 -21.40
N ARG A 182 -10.48 -1.54 -21.30
CA ARG A 182 -11.90 -1.89 -21.48
C ARG A 182 -12.60 -2.21 -20.17
N ALA A 183 -11.86 -2.36 -19.08
CA ALA A 183 -12.37 -2.84 -17.80
C ALA A 183 -12.80 -1.70 -16.86
N PHE A 184 -12.40 -0.47 -17.17
CA PHE A 184 -12.62 0.75 -16.38
C PHE A 184 -12.90 1.90 -17.34
#